data_AF-A0A1G0G8P0-F1
#
_entry.id   AF-A0A1G0G8P0-F1
#
_cell.length_a   1.000
_cell.length_b   1.000
_cell.length_c   1.000
_cell.angle_alpha   90.00
_cell.angle_beta   90.00
_cell.angle_gamma   90.00
#
_symmetry.space_group_name_H-M   'P 1'
#
loop_
_entity.id
_entity.type
_entity.pdbx_description
1 polymer ?
#
loop_
_entity_poly.entity_id
_entity_poly.type
_entity_poly.pdbx_seq_one_letter_code
_entity_poly.pdbx_strand_id
1 'polypeptide(L)'
;MDDQALKMSIALIAVIFVVMIFFCWTLYQLLESVPKKNHLVPSWLVWLILVPWIQVVFEWIMLPFAIPSALRKTFPDNEAAQKAIDTLFNVGLAQVIVLTFSFLLPIRYIDQLLAVAGLVLWIIYWVKIVKFKKTYLTGMPT
;
A
#
# COMPACT_ATOMS: atom_id res chain seq x y z
N MET A 1 6.14 -15.28 -34.00
CA MET A 1 6.80 -15.06 -32.69
C MET A 1 5.85 -14.36 -31.71
N ASP A 2 4.73 -13.83 -32.19
CA ASP A 2 3.86 -12.91 -31.46
C ASP A 2 2.90 -13.61 -30.48
N ASP A 3 2.41 -14.82 -30.81
CA ASP A 3 1.46 -15.55 -29.96
C ASP A 3 2.07 -16.01 -28.63
N GLN A 4 3.33 -16.42 -28.63
CA GLN A 4 4.01 -16.86 -27.41
C GLN A 4 4.33 -15.67 -26.50
N ALA A 5 4.83 -14.57 -27.07
CA ALA A 5 5.08 -13.34 -26.33
C ALA A 5 3.78 -12.79 -25.72
N LEU A 6 2.69 -12.76 -26.50
CA LEU A 6 1.38 -12.32 -26.04
C LEU A 6 0.86 -13.17 -24.86
N LYS A 7 0.94 -14.51 -24.96
CA LYS A 7 0.55 -15.41 -23.87
C LYS A 7 1.36 -15.18 -22.59
N MET A 8 2.67 -14.97 -22.73
CA MET A 8 3.55 -14.68 -21.59
C MET A 8 3.24 -13.33 -20.95
N SER A 9 2.98 -12.29 -21.75
CA SER A 9 2.59 -10.96 -21.25
C SER A 9 1.26 -11.01 -20.51
N ILE A 10 0.25 -11.71 -21.05
CA ILE A 10 -1.06 -11.87 -20.39
C ILE A 10 -0.91 -12.61 -19.07
N ALA A 11 -0.14 -13.70 -19.05
CA ALA A 11 0.11 -14.46 -17.82
C ALA A 11 0.81 -13.59 -16.76
N LEU A 12 1.82 -12.81 -17.14
CA LEU A 12 2.52 -11.91 -16.23
C LEU A 12 1.59 -10.84 -15.65
N ILE A 13 0.77 -10.20 -16.49
CA ILE A 13 -0.21 -9.20 -16.06
C ILE A 13 -1.22 -9.83 -15.09
N ALA A 14 -1.71 -11.02 -15.39
CA ALA A 14 -2.64 -11.73 -14.52
C ALA A 14 -2.02 -12.03 -13.14
N VAL A 15 -0.76 -12.47 -13.10
CA VAL A 15 -0.03 -12.68 -11.84
C VAL A 15 0.10 -11.38 -11.05
N ILE A 16 0.57 -10.30 -11.67
CA ILE A 16 0.71 -8.99 -11.02
C ILE A 16 -0.63 -8.53 -10.45
N PHE A 17 -1.71 -8.67 -11.22
CA PHE A 17 -3.04 -8.28 -10.80
C PHE A 17 -3.52 -9.07 -9.57
N VAL A 18 -3.28 -10.39 -9.54
CA VAL A 18 -3.58 -11.23 -8.37
C VAL A 18 -2.81 -10.76 -7.13
N VAL A 19 -1.51 -10.45 -7.26
CA VAL A 19 -0.72 -9.94 -6.13
C VAL A 19 -1.28 -8.58 -5.64
N MET A 20 -1.68 -7.68 -6.55
CA MET A 20 -2.29 -6.41 -6.18
C MET A 20 -3.62 -6.59 -5.44
N ILE A 21 -4.43 -7.59 -5.82
CA ILE A 21 -5.65 -7.95 -5.08
C ILE A 21 -5.31 -8.36 -3.65
N PHE A 22 -4.30 -9.21 -3.45
CA PHE A 22 -3.89 -9.61 -2.10
C PHE A 22 -3.39 -8.44 -1.25
N PHE A 23 -2.67 -7.50 -1.87
CA PHE A 23 -2.26 -6.28 -1.21
C PHE A 23 -3.46 -5.44 -0.76
N CYS A 24 -4.38 -5.13 -1.68
CA CYS A 24 -5.60 -4.37 -1.39
C CYS A 24 -6.45 -5.08 -0.33
N TRP A 25 -6.58 -6.39 -0.40
CA TRP A 25 -7.27 -7.19 0.59
C TRP A 25 -6.63 -7.07 1.98
N THR A 26 -5.30 -7.09 2.05
CA THR A 26 -4.57 -6.90 3.32
C THR A 26 -4.85 -5.52 3.93
N LEU A 27 -4.81 -4.47 3.12
CA LEU A 27 -5.12 -3.09 3.54
C LEU A 27 -6.58 -2.96 3.99
N TYR A 28 -7.52 -3.54 3.23
CA TYR A 28 -8.94 -3.55 3.55
C TYR A 28 -9.20 -4.23 4.90
N GLN A 29 -8.64 -5.42 5.12
CA GLN A 29 -8.77 -6.13 6.39
C GLN A 29 -8.14 -5.37 7.56
N LEU A 30 -7.02 -4.68 7.33
CA LEU A 30 -6.38 -3.85 8.34
C LEU A 30 -7.31 -2.73 8.79
N LEU A 31 -7.88 -1.97 7.83
CA LEU A 31 -8.81 -0.89 8.13
C LEU A 31 -10.10 -1.40 8.75
N GLU A 32 -10.65 -2.53 8.29
CA GLU A 32 -11.90 -3.06 8.88
C GLU A 32 -11.71 -3.58 10.32
N SER A 33 -10.46 -3.86 10.72
CA SER A 33 -10.11 -4.23 12.10
C SER A 33 -9.97 -3.00 13.02
N VAL A 34 -10.04 -1.78 12.47
CA VAL A 34 -9.97 -0.52 13.21
C VAL A 34 -11.40 -0.04 13.50
N PRO A 35 -11.67 0.59 14.66
CA PRO A 35 -13.00 1.16 14.92
C PRO A 35 -13.39 2.21 13.87
N LYS A 36 -14.58 2.08 13.27
CA LYS A 36 -15.08 2.98 12.21
C LYS A 36 -15.04 4.47 12.57
N LYS A 37 -15.19 4.81 13.86
CA LYS A 37 -15.06 6.19 14.39
C LYS A 37 -13.67 6.81 14.17
N ASN A 38 -12.65 5.98 14.02
CA ASN A 38 -11.26 6.38 13.82
C ASN A 38 -10.89 6.47 12.33
N HIS A 39 -11.77 6.02 11.43
CA HIS A 39 -11.48 6.01 9.99
C HIS A 39 -11.48 7.44 9.45
N LEU A 40 -10.42 7.77 8.71
CA LEU A 40 -10.35 9.03 7.98
C LEU A 40 -11.05 8.92 6.62
N VAL A 41 -11.07 7.71 6.06
CA VAL A 41 -11.71 7.37 4.79
C VAL A 41 -12.40 6.00 4.90
N PRO A 42 -13.46 5.74 4.11
CA PRO A 42 -14.08 4.42 4.04
C PRO A 42 -13.09 3.30 3.65
N SER A 43 -13.17 2.13 4.30
CA SER A 43 -12.28 0.98 4.05
C SER A 43 -12.31 0.50 2.58
N TRP A 44 -13.46 0.64 1.91
CA TRP A 44 -13.63 0.19 0.52
C TRP A 44 -12.82 1.03 -0.48
N LEU A 45 -12.40 2.25 -0.14
CA LEU A 45 -11.59 3.08 -1.04
C LEU A 45 -10.23 2.48 -1.38
N VAL A 46 -9.77 1.50 -0.59
CA VAL A 46 -8.54 0.74 -0.87
C VAL A 46 -8.61 0.08 -2.25
N TRP A 47 -9.78 -0.38 -2.67
CA TRP A 47 -9.97 -1.05 -3.95
C TRP A 47 -9.70 -0.15 -5.15
N LEU A 48 -9.75 1.18 -4.99
CA LEU A 48 -9.44 2.13 -6.06
C LEU A 48 -7.94 2.17 -6.40
N ILE A 49 -7.07 1.63 -5.55
CA ILE A 49 -5.65 1.44 -5.86
C ILE A 49 -5.46 0.47 -7.03
N LEU A 50 -6.42 -0.44 -7.28
CA LEU A 50 -6.36 -1.36 -8.43
C LEU A 50 -6.57 -0.66 -9.78
N VAL A 51 -7.07 0.58 -9.78
CA VAL A 51 -7.39 1.32 -11.00
C VAL A 51 -6.19 2.20 -11.39
N PRO A 52 -5.44 1.88 -12.46
CA PRO A 52 -4.14 2.52 -12.73
C PRO A 52 -4.20 4.05 -12.86
N TRP A 53 -5.26 4.57 -13.46
CA TRP A 53 -5.43 6.01 -13.71
C TRP A 53 -5.57 6.87 -12.45
N ILE A 54 -6.10 6.28 -11.37
CA ILE A 54 -6.33 6.97 -10.10
C ILE A 54 -5.46 6.40 -8.98
N GLN A 55 -4.76 5.30 -9.23
CA GLN A 55 -3.92 4.57 -8.27
C GLN A 55 -2.99 5.51 -7.52
N VAL A 56 -2.25 6.37 -8.22
CA VAL A 56 -1.28 7.30 -7.60
C VAL A 56 -1.95 8.22 -6.58
N VAL A 57 -3.13 8.76 -6.91
CA VAL A 57 -3.89 9.65 -6.02
C VAL A 57 -4.37 8.89 -4.79
N PHE A 58 -4.90 7.67 -4.96
CA PHE A 58 -5.38 6.87 -3.85
C PHE A 58 -4.26 6.34 -2.97
N GLU A 59 -3.10 6.01 -3.54
CA GLU A 59 -1.93 5.65 -2.75
C GLU A 59 -1.44 6.82 -1.91
N TRP A 60 -1.43 8.04 -2.46
CA TRP A 60 -1.15 9.28 -1.71
C TRP A 60 -2.07 9.45 -0.52
N ILE A 61 -3.38 9.20 -0.67
CA ILE A 61 -4.35 9.35 0.41
C ILE A 61 -4.22 8.20 1.43
N MET A 62 -4.08 6.95 0.96
CA MET A 62 -4.17 5.77 1.81
C MET A 62 -2.89 5.49 2.60
N LEU A 63 -1.76 5.40 1.91
CA LEU A 63 -0.55 4.81 2.46
C LEU A 63 0.07 5.68 3.57
N PRO A 64 0.38 6.97 3.34
CA PRO A 64 0.94 7.83 4.37
C PRO A 64 -0.14 8.45 5.27
N PHE A 65 -1.36 8.74 4.79
CA PHE A 65 -2.30 9.53 5.60
C PHE A 65 -3.39 8.68 6.26
N ALA A 66 -4.26 8.04 5.47
CA ALA A 66 -5.46 7.42 6.01
C ALA A 66 -5.17 6.26 6.97
N ILE A 67 -4.29 5.32 6.55
CA ILE A 67 -3.94 4.16 7.36
C ILE A 67 -3.19 4.58 8.64
N PRO A 68 -2.07 5.33 8.58
CA PRO A 68 -1.38 5.77 9.78
C PRO A 68 -2.28 6.59 10.71
N SER A 69 -3.10 7.50 10.19
CA SER A 69 -4.01 8.31 11.03
C SER A 69 -5.04 7.44 11.77
N ALA A 70 -5.66 6.48 11.09
CA ALA A 70 -6.62 5.57 11.71
C ALA A 70 -5.97 4.71 12.81
N LEU A 71 -4.74 4.23 12.57
CA LEU A 71 -3.98 3.48 13.55
C LEU A 71 -3.55 4.34 14.75
N ARG A 72 -3.09 5.59 14.54
CA ARG A 72 -2.69 6.50 15.63
C ARG A 72 -3.84 6.78 16.58
N LYS A 73 -5.05 6.99 16.04
CA LYS A 73 -6.28 7.19 16.84
C LYS A 73 -6.72 5.95 17.61
N THR A 74 -6.31 4.77 17.16
CA THR A 74 -6.67 3.48 17.78
C THR A 74 -5.70 3.08 18.87
N PHE A 75 -4.44 3.49 18.75
CA PHE A 75 -3.36 3.17 19.69
C PHE A 75 -2.68 4.43 20.25
N PRO A 76 -3.41 5.42 20.81
CA PRO A 76 -2.81 6.68 21.26
C PRO A 76 -1.74 6.47 22.33
N ASP A 77 -1.98 5.53 23.26
CA ASP A 77 -1.13 5.34 24.45
C ASP A 77 -0.05 4.25 24.28
N ASN A 78 0.06 3.64 23.09
CA ASN A 78 1.03 2.56 22.83
C ASN A 78 2.24 3.08 22.04
N GLU A 79 3.31 3.47 22.73
CA GLU A 79 4.52 4.00 22.10
C GLU A 79 5.15 3.06 21.06
N ALA A 80 5.12 1.74 21.31
CA ALA A 80 5.65 0.75 20.38
C ALA A 80 4.82 0.71 19.09
N ALA A 81 3.49 0.80 19.20
CA ALA A 81 2.60 0.91 18.06
C ALA A 81 2.81 2.23 17.32
N GLN A 82 2.96 3.36 18.03
CA GLN A 82 3.24 4.67 17.43
C GLN A 82 4.53 4.66 16.59
N LYS A 83 5.63 4.10 17.11
CA LYS A 83 6.87 3.91 16.34
C LYS A 83 6.68 3.09 15.06
N ALA A 84 5.88 2.02 15.16
CA ALA A 84 5.57 1.20 13.99
C ALA A 84 4.72 1.99 12.97
N ILE A 85 3.76 2.78 13.44
CA ILE A 85 2.91 3.63 12.61
C ILE A 85 3.73 4.73 11.92
N ASP A 86 4.68 5.36 12.61
CA ASP A 86 5.59 6.35 12.02
C ASP A 86 6.47 5.73 10.94
N THR A 87 6.89 4.48 11.15
CA THR A 87 7.61 3.73 10.12
C THR A 87 6.71 3.48 8.89
N LEU A 88 5.44 3.09 9.10
CA LEU A 88 4.47 2.94 8.00
C LEU A 88 4.27 4.26 7.26
N PHE A 89 4.11 5.37 7.99
CA PHE A 89 3.99 6.71 7.42
C PHE A 89 5.18 7.05 6.52
N ASN A 90 6.40 6.87 7.03
CA ASN A 90 7.62 7.21 6.29
C ASN A 90 7.81 6.33 5.04
N VAL A 91 7.56 5.02 5.14
CA VAL A 91 7.66 4.12 3.99
C VAL A 91 6.56 4.41 2.98
N GLY A 92 5.33 4.64 3.43
CA GLY A 92 4.20 5.02 2.57
C GLY A 92 4.44 6.34 1.85
N LEU A 93 5.05 7.31 2.54
CA LEU A 93 5.42 8.60 1.94
C LEU A 93 6.53 8.43 0.90
N ALA A 94 7.58 7.66 1.22
CA ALA A 94 8.65 7.36 0.26
C ALA A 94 8.10 6.67 -1.00
N GLN A 95 7.16 5.73 -0.83
CA GLN A 95 6.51 5.01 -1.92
C GLN A 95 5.80 5.96 -2.88
N VAL A 96 4.94 6.84 -2.36
CA VAL A 96 4.16 7.76 -3.20
C VAL A 96 5.02 8.84 -3.85
N ILE A 97 6.11 9.25 -3.20
CA ILE A 97 7.12 10.13 -3.78
C ILE A 97 7.78 9.45 -4.99
N VAL A 98 8.29 8.22 -4.82
CA VAL A 98 8.95 7.46 -5.90
C VAL A 98 8.01 7.25 -7.08
N LEU A 99 6.76 6.87 -6.83
CA LEU A 99 5.73 6.71 -7.87
C LEU A 99 5.45 8.03 -8.61
N THR A 100 5.34 9.13 -7.89
CA THR A 100 5.10 10.46 -8.48
C THR A 100 6.26 10.89 -9.37
N PHE A 101 7.51 10.68 -8.93
CA PHE A 101 8.70 11.00 -9.72
C PHE A 101 8.84 10.10 -10.96
N SER A 102 8.51 8.82 -10.86
CA SER A 102 8.49 7.92 -12.03
C SER A 102 7.45 8.36 -13.06
N PHE A 103 6.28 8.82 -12.60
CA PHE A 103 5.23 9.33 -13.49
C PHE A 103 5.56 10.69 -14.14
N LEU A 104 6.17 11.62 -13.39
CA LEU A 104 6.45 12.98 -13.87
C LEU A 104 7.76 13.11 -14.66
N LEU A 105 8.78 12.29 -14.38
CA LEU A 105 10.10 12.37 -15.00
C LEU A 105 10.46 11.05 -15.70
N PRO A 106 9.91 10.79 -16.91
CA PRO A 106 10.23 9.60 -17.69
C PRO A 106 11.64 9.71 -18.32
N ILE A 107 12.66 9.75 -17.47
CA ILE A 107 14.06 9.70 -17.88
C ILE A 107 14.45 8.22 -17.99
N ARG A 108 14.73 7.77 -19.23
CA ARG A 108 14.87 6.35 -19.62
C ARG A 108 15.72 5.47 -18.67
N TYR A 109 16.77 6.00 -18.07
CA TYR A 109 17.63 5.24 -17.14
C TYR A 109 17.21 5.34 -15.67
N ILE A 110 16.60 6.46 -15.27
CA ILE A 110 16.13 6.69 -13.90
C ILE A 110 14.83 5.92 -13.66
N ASP A 111 13.98 5.81 -14.68
CA ASP A 111 12.70 5.13 -14.58
C ASP A 111 12.84 3.66 -14.16
N GLN A 112 13.83 2.92 -14.71
CA GLN A 112 14.10 1.54 -14.30
C GLN A 112 14.53 1.44 -12.82
N LEU A 113 15.37 2.38 -12.35
CA LEU A 113 15.79 2.41 -10.96
C LEU A 113 14.63 2.77 -10.03
N LEU A 114 13.80 3.73 -10.41
CA LEU A 114 12.60 4.12 -9.66
C LEU A 114 11.57 3.00 -9.63
N ALA A 115 11.40 2.24 -10.71
CA ALA A 115 10.52 1.08 -10.75
C ALA A 115 10.97 0.01 -9.75
N VAL A 116 12.28 -0.29 -9.70
CA VAL A 116 12.84 -1.24 -8.72
C VAL A 116 12.69 -0.69 -7.29
N ALA A 117 13.04 0.57 -7.06
CA ALA A 117 12.91 1.21 -5.75
C ALA A 117 11.45 1.23 -5.26
N GLY A 118 10.50 1.54 -6.14
CA GLY A 118 9.07 1.53 -5.85
C GLY A 118 8.54 0.13 -5.54
N LEU A 119 9.02 -0.90 -6.26
CA LEU A 119 8.67 -2.28 -5.93
C LEU A 119 9.21 -2.70 -4.55
N VAL A 120 10.46 -2.34 -4.24
CA VAL A 120 11.08 -2.64 -2.93
C VAL A 120 10.32 -1.95 -1.80
N LEU A 121 10.02 -0.66 -1.94
CA LEU A 121 9.28 0.10 -0.93
C LEU A 121 7.85 -0.44 -0.75
N TRP A 122 7.18 -0.81 -1.83
CA TRP A 122 5.87 -1.46 -1.79
C TRP A 122 5.89 -2.78 -1.01
N ILE A 123 6.87 -3.65 -1.28
CA ILE A 123 7.04 -4.91 -0.54
C ILE A 123 7.31 -4.64 0.94
N ILE A 124 8.21 -3.69 1.26
CA ILE A 124 8.50 -3.31 2.65
C ILE A 124 7.24 -2.81 3.35
N TYR A 125 6.46 -1.93 2.70
CA TYR A 125 5.22 -1.40 3.23
C TYR A 125 4.22 -2.53 3.54
N TRP A 126 4.04 -3.45 2.59
CA TRP A 126 3.13 -4.58 2.75
C TRP A 126 3.53 -5.48 3.92
N VAL A 127 4.81 -5.86 4.01
CA VAL A 127 5.34 -6.67 5.12
C VAL A 127 5.13 -5.96 6.47
N LYS A 128 5.36 -4.64 6.52
CA LYS A 128 5.15 -3.84 7.74
C LYS A 128 3.69 -3.83 8.17
N ILE A 129 2.75 -3.74 7.24
CA ILE A 129 1.32 -3.84 7.53
C ILE A 129 0.93 -5.22 8.05
N VAL A 130 1.38 -6.30 7.41
CA VAL A 130 1.10 -7.66 7.86
C VAL A 130 1.65 -7.89 9.27
N LYS A 131 2.87 -7.42 9.53
CA LYS A 131 3.49 -7.47 10.86
C LYS A 131 2.69 -6.66 11.88
N PHE A 132 2.31 -5.43 11.54
CA PHE A 132 1.51 -4.57 12.42
C PHE A 132 0.19 -5.23 12.79
N LYS A 133 -0.54 -5.75 11.80
CA LYS A 133 -1.80 -6.48 12.00
C LYS A 133 -1.62 -7.65 12.97
N LYS A 134 -0.60 -8.49 12.72
CA LYS A 134 -0.33 -9.66 13.56
C LYS A 134 0.05 -9.28 15.00
N THR A 135 0.77 -8.18 15.19
CA THR A 135 1.25 -7.77 16.53
C THR A 135 0.19 -7.03 17.34
N TYR A 136 -0.61 -6.16 16.72
CA TYR A 136 -1.47 -5.23 17.46
C TYR A 136 -2.97 -5.45 17.24
N LEU A 137 -3.40 -6.12 16.16
CA LEU A 137 -4.82 -6.25 15.81
C LEU A 137 -5.40 -7.65 16.12
N THR A 138 -4.57 -8.69 16.25
CA THR A 138 -5.02 -10.08 16.45
C THR A 138 -5.74 -10.33 17.78
N GLY A 139 -5.80 -9.35 18.68
CA GLY A 139 -6.45 -9.45 20.00
C GLY A 139 -7.60 -8.48 20.25
N MET A 140 -8.04 -7.70 19.26
CA MET A 140 -9.18 -6.79 19.44
C MET A 140 -10.51 -7.48 19.11
N PRO A 141 -11.56 -7.31 19.94
CA PRO A 141 -12.91 -7.74 19.58
C PRO A 141 -13.39 -6.89 18.39
N THR A 142 -13.68 -7.55 17.28
CA THR A 142 -14.25 -6.97 16.06
C THR A 142 -15.71 -6.60 16.23
#